data_AF-A0A0L0LEU4-F1
#
_entry.id   AF-A0A0L0LEU4-F1
#
_cell.length_a   1.000
_cell.length_b   1.000
_cell.length_c   1.000
_cell.angle_alpha   90.00
_cell.angle_beta   90.00
_cell.angle_gamma   90.00
#
_symmetry.space_group_name_H-M   'P 1'
#
loop_
_entity.id
_entity.type
_entity.pdbx_description
1 polymer ?
#
loop_
_entity_poly.entity_id
_entity_poly.type
_entity_poly.pdbx_seq_one_letter_code
_entity_poly.pdbx_strand_id
1 'polypeptide(L)'
;MKFFSFILITSLFFIPSISFALGLPFGGRVAVTVPCTCSLPGTLHISFAPLYLSAVPIVGSVVYSPTTILYQYFAIGVPTTWELGEYLPGVQECFIYVGVACVPLPSVGVMTRVGTSL
;
A
#
# COMPACT_ATOMS: atom_id res chain seq x y z
N MET A 1 42.99 -26.61 -35.88
CA MET A 1 41.73 -27.11 -35.31
C MET A 1 41.38 -26.24 -34.11
N LYS A 2 40.51 -25.24 -34.29
CA LYS A 2 40.48 -24.01 -33.47
C LYS A 2 39.04 -23.46 -33.39
N PHE A 3 38.08 -24.25 -32.88
CA PHE A 3 36.65 -23.85 -32.92
C PHE A 3 35.76 -24.49 -31.84
N PHE A 4 36.29 -24.78 -30.64
CA PHE A 4 35.48 -25.47 -29.61
C PHE A 4 35.34 -24.75 -28.25
N SER A 5 35.86 -23.53 -28.11
CA SER A 5 36.03 -22.89 -26.78
C SER A 5 35.27 -21.58 -26.57
N PHE A 6 34.24 -21.28 -27.38
CA PHE A 6 33.56 -19.97 -27.31
C PHE A 6 32.05 -20.01 -27.00
N ILE A 7 31.44 -21.19 -26.87
CA ILE A 7 29.97 -21.30 -26.74
C ILE A 7 29.50 -21.48 -25.28
N LEU A 8 30.41 -21.74 -24.33
CA LEU A 8 30.03 -22.15 -22.97
C LEU A 8 29.94 -21.02 -21.93
N ILE A 9 30.28 -19.77 -22.27
CA ILE A 9 30.40 -18.69 -21.28
C ILE A 9 29.21 -17.71 -21.31
N THR A 10 28.37 -17.72 -22.35
CA THR A 10 27.30 -16.72 -22.53
C THR A 10 25.95 -17.07 -21.91
N SER A 11 25.77 -18.26 -21.30
CA SER A 11 24.46 -18.66 -20.73
C SER A 11 24.25 -18.36 -19.23
N LEU A 12 25.25 -17.79 -18.54
CA LEU A 12 25.25 -17.64 -17.07
C LEU A 12 24.75 -16.29 -16.54
N PHE A 13 24.23 -15.40 -17.39
CA PHE A 13 23.82 -14.05 -16.97
C PHE A 13 22.37 -13.71 -17.30
N PHE A 14 21.46 -14.65 -17.08
CA PHE A 14 20.04 -14.32 -16.90
C PHE A 14 19.70 -14.43 -15.42
N ILE A 15 20.14 -13.45 -14.63
CA ILE A 15 19.69 -13.27 -13.25
C ILE A 15 18.31 -12.60 -13.37
N PRO A 16 17.19 -13.28 -13.04
CA PRO A 16 15.91 -12.59 -12.95
C PRO A 16 16.04 -11.53 -11.85
N SER A 17 15.95 -10.26 -12.25
CA SER A 17 15.87 -9.15 -11.31
C SER A 17 14.52 -9.26 -10.62
N ILE A 18 14.50 -9.85 -9.41
CA ILE A 18 13.32 -9.80 -8.54
C ILE A 18 13.16 -8.34 -8.13
N SER A 19 12.34 -7.59 -8.85
CA SER A 19 11.92 -6.27 -8.43
C SER A 19 11.00 -6.44 -7.23
N PHE A 20 11.55 -6.36 -6.03
CA PHE A 20 10.73 -6.09 -4.85
C PHE A 20 10.08 -4.74 -5.08
N ALA A 21 8.75 -4.71 -5.17
CA ALA A 21 8.03 -3.45 -5.18
C ALA A 21 8.31 -2.77 -3.83
N LEU A 22 9.19 -1.76 -3.87
CA LEU A 22 9.47 -0.94 -2.70
C LEU A 22 8.17 -0.23 -2.35
N GLY A 23 7.66 -0.50 -1.15
CA GLY A 23 6.53 0.24 -0.60
C GLY A 23 6.89 1.73 -0.58
N LEU A 24 5.96 2.57 -1.03
CA LEU A 24 6.10 4.01 -0.90
C LEU A 24 5.77 4.40 0.55
N PRO A 25 6.57 5.26 1.19
CA PRO A 25 6.27 5.69 2.53
C PRO A 25 5.03 6.58 2.52
N PHE A 26 4.23 6.49 3.58
CA PHE A 26 3.15 7.41 3.86
C PHE A 26 3.20 7.88 5.32
N GLY A 27 2.62 9.05 5.54
CA GLY A 27 2.40 9.60 6.86
C GLY A 27 1.27 10.61 6.82
N GLY A 28 0.45 10.62 7.85
CA GLY A 28 -0.64 11.59 7.94
C GLY A 28 -1.55 11.36 9.13
N ARG A 29 -2.38 12.36 9.38
CA ARG A 29 -3.45 12.25 10.38
C ARG A 29 -4.69 11.67 9.71
N VAL A 30 -5.26 10.63 10.31
CA VAL A 30 -6.50 10.02 9.81
C VAL A 30 -7.61 11.07 9.82
N ALA A 31 -8.16 11.33 8.64
CA ALA A 31 -9.28 12.25 8.44
C ALA A 31 -10.60 11.49 8.46
N VAL A 32 -10.71 10.46 7.61
CA VAL A 32 -11.93 9.69 7.39
C VAL A 32 -11.56 8.23 7.19
N THR A 33 -12.34 7.35 7.80
CA THR A 33 -12.23 5.90 7.65
C THR A 33 -13.56 5.36 7.15
N VAL A 34 -13.54 4.64 6.03
CA VAL A 34 -14.73 4.03 5.42
C VAL A 34 -14.53 2.52 5.34
N PRO A 35 -15.44 1.71 5.89
CA PRO A 35 -15.36 0.26 5.76
C PRO A 35 -15.68 -0.17 4.32
N CYS A 36 -14.85 -1.08 3.78
CA CYS A 36 -15.05 -1.63 2.44
C CYS A 36 -16.04 -2.80 2.50
N THR A 37 -17.32 -2.53 2.23
CA THR A 37 -18.41 -3.50 2.46
C THR A 37 -18.44 -4.67 1.46
N CYS A 38 -17.78 -4.54 0.31
CA CYS A 38 -17.69 -5.61 -0.71
C CYS A 38 -16.30 -6.26 -0.79
N SER A 39 -15.38 -5.89 0.09
CA SER A 39 -14.02 -6.43 0.14
C SER A 39 -13.89 -7.48 1.24
N LEU A 40 -12.68 -8.00 1.44
CA LEU A 40 -12.35 -8.85 2.58
C LEU A 40 -12.79 -8.18 3.90
N PRO A 41 -13.35 -8.93 4.86
CA PRO A 41 -13.79 -8.38 6.13
C PRO A 41 -12.63 -7.72 6.87
N GLY A 42 -12.86 -6.54 7.43
CA GLY A 42 -11.82 -5.74 8.10
C GLY A 42 -10.98 -4.86 7.16
N THR A 43 -11.26 -4.84 5.86
CA THR A 43 -10.65 -3.89 4.92
C THR A 43 -11.21 -2.50 5.15
N LEU A 44 -10.34 -1.50 5.29
CA LEU A 44 -10.71 -0.11 5.54
C LEU A 44 -10.09 0.79 4.49
N HIS A 45 -10.85 1.76 4.00
CA HIS A 45 -10.34 2.87 3.21
C HIS A 45 -10.08 4.05 4.14
N ILE A 46 -8.83 4.47 4.19
CA ILE A 46 -8.37 5.48 5.15
C ILE A 46 -7.87 6.69 4.36
N SER A 47 -8.48 7.83 4.60
CA SER A 47 -8.10 9.11 4.01
C SER A 47 -7.31 9.92 5.02
N PHE A 48 -6.18 10.48 4.58
CA PHE A 48 -5.30 11.28 5.42
C PHE A 48 -5.48 12.77 5.16
N ALA A 49 -5.54 13.57 6.22
CA ALA A 49 -5.66 15.02 6.12
C ALA A 49 -4.36 15.64 5.61
N PRO A 50 -4.43 16.69 4.79
CA PRO A 50 -3.27 17.47 4.42
C PRO A 50 -2.59 18.09 5.64
N LEU A 51 -1.28 17.90 5.76
CA LEU A 51 -0.49 18.39 6.89
C LEU A 51 -0.45 19.93 6.99
N TYR A 52 -0.78 20.67 5.92
CA TYR A 52 -0.78 22.13 5.70
C TYR A 52 0.35 23.00 6.34
N LEU A 53 1.33 22.38 7.00
CA LEU A 53 2.54 22.95 7.60
C LEU A 53 3.80 22.15 7.20
N SER A 54 3.76 21.29 6.17
CA SER A 54 4.95 20.52 5.76
C SER A 54 5.02 20.24 4.25
N ALA A 55 6.24 20.05 3.75
CA ALA A 55 6.65 20.23 2.36
C ALA A 55 6.52 18.99 1.42
N VAL A 56 6.04 17.82 1.87
CA VAL A 56 5.82 16.63 1.01
C VAL A 56 4.86 15.61 1.66
N PRO A 57 4.18 14.71 0.90
CA PRO A 57 2.90 14.92 0.25
C PRO A 57 1.74 14.25 1.00
N ILE A 58 0.55 14.80 0.79
CA ILE A 58 -0.74 14.22 1.15
C ILE A 58 -0.89 12.94 0.34
N VAL A 59 -0.91 11.78 1.00
CA VAL A 59 -0.85 10.49 0.29
C VAL A 59 -2.19 10.11 -0.35
N GLY A 60 -3.19 10.98 -0.32
CA GLY A 60 -4.54 10.61 -0.72
C GLY A 60 -5.08 9.52 0.21
N SER A 61 -6.01 8.71 -0.28
CA SER A 61 -6.56 7.60 0.49
C SER A 61 -5.81 6.30 0.22
N VAL A 62 -5.47 5.58 1.30
CA VAL A 62 -4.78 4.28 1.26
C VAL A 62 -5.71 3.24 1.87
N VAL A 63 -5.68 2.02 1.33
CA VAL A 63 -6.50 0.92 1.84
C VAL A 63 -5.72 0.10 2.84
N TYR A 64 -6.24 -0.03 4.06
CA TYR A 64 -5.80 -1.02 5.02
C TYR A 64 -6.44 -2.37 4.69
N SER A 65 -5.60 -3.40 4.56
CA SER A 65 -6.03 -4.80 4.43
C SER A 65 -5.64 -5.58 5.70
N PRO A 66 -6.40 -6.59 6.13
CA PRO A 66 -6.01 -7.44 7.27
C PRO A 66 -4.68 -8.19 7.08
N THR A 67 -4.12 -8.21 5.86
CA THR A 67 -2.77 -8.75 5.60
C THR A 67 -1.64 -7.75 5.86
N THR A 68 -1.98 -6.50 6.23
CA THR A 68 -1.00 -5.45 6.52
C THR A 68 -0.20 -5.81 7.76
N ILE A 69 1.11 -5.60 7.72
CA ILE A 69 1.98 -5.80 8.89
C ILE A 69 1.81 -4.59 9.82
N LEU A 70 1.41 -4.83 11.07
CA LEU A 70 1.22 -3.78 12.06
C LEU A 70 2.53 -3.51 12.83
N TYR A 71 2.93 -2.24 12.90
CA TYR A 71 3.92 -1.76 13.87
C TYR A 71 3.27 -1.59 15.27
N GLN A 72 4.04 -1.11 16.26
CA GLN A 72 3.57 -0.97 17.64
C GLN A 72 2.35 -0.03 17.75
N TYR A 73 1.41 -0.36 18.64
CA TYR A 73 0.12 0.32 18.89
C TYR A 73 -0.90 0.24 17.72
N PHE A 74 -2.10 -0.29 18.01
CA PHE A 74 -3.05 -0.82 17.01
C PHE A 74 -4.24 0.10 16.67
N ALA A 75 -4.10 1.42 16.71
CA ALA A 75 -5.22 2.35 16.47
C ALA A 75 -5.47 2.66 14.98
N ILE A 76 -5.56 1.62 14.14
CA ILE A 76 -5.71 1.76 12.69
C ILE A 76 -7.09 2.26 12.31
N GLY A 77 -7.14 3.30 11.47
CA GLY A 77 -8.38 3.89 11.00
C GLY A 77 -9.15 4.62 12.10
N VAL A 78 -8.53 4.91 13.24
CA VAL A 78 -9.14 5.74 14.29
C VAL A 78 -9.03 7.19 13.84
N PRO A 79 -10.14 7.93 13.68
CA PRO A 79 -10.07 9.34 13.30
C PRO A 79 -9.19 10.10 14.29
N THR A 80 -8.44 11.08 13.78
CA THR A 80 -7.56 11.98 14.55
C THR A 80 -6.23 11.40 15.04
N THR A 81 -5.98 10.09 14.87
CA THR A 81 -4.67 9.50 15.16
C THR A 81 -3.69 9.77 14.02
N TRP A 82 -2.40 9.77 14.36
CA TRP A 82 -1.32 9.87 13.39
C TRP A 82 -0.87 8.47 13.01
N GLU A 83 -0.85 8.21 11.72
CA GLU A 83 -0.38 6.94 11.17
C GLU A 83 0.79 7.19 10.24
N LEU A 84 1.73 6.24 10.25
CA LEU A 84 2.84 6.19 9.31
C LEU A 84 3.00 4.76 8.83
N GLY A 85 3.53 4.59 7.63
CA GLY A 85 3.78 3.27 7.11
C GLY A 85 4.29 3.26 5.70
N GLU A 86 4.05 2.13 5.05
CA GLU A 86 4.38 1.90 3.65
C GLU A 86 3.16 1.33 2.94
N TYR A 87 2.99 1.72 1.68
CA TYR A 87 1.93 1.22 0.83
C TYR A 87 2.45 0.80 -0.53
N LEU A 88 1.77 -0.15 -1.16
CA LEU A 88 2.04 -0.59 -2.51
C LEU A 88 1.17 0.23 -3.48
N PRO A 89 1.76 1.07 -4.35
CA PRO A 89 1.00 1.94 -5.25
C PRO A 89 0.27 1.15 -6.34
N GLY A 90 -0.83 1.71 -6.84
CA GLY A 90 -1.54 1.18 -8.01
C GLY A 90 -2.39 -0.07 -7.73
N VAL A 91 -2.50 -0.46 -6.46
CA VAL A 91 -3.36 -1.56 -6.03
C VAL A 91 -4.68 -0.98 -5.50
N GLN A 92 -5.79 -1.51 -6.02
CA GLN A 92 -7.13 -1.11 -5.61
C GLN A 92 -7.87 -2.32 -5.03
N GLU A 93 -8.11 -2.29 -3.72
CA GLU A 93 -8.72 -3.42 -2.98
C GLU A 93 -10.03 -3.05 -2.28
N CYS A 94 -10.39 -1.77 -2.21
CA CYS A 94 -11.61 -1.35 -1.53
C CYS A 94 -12.79 -1.23 -2.50
N PHE A 95 -13.83 -2.03 -2.26
CA PHE A 95 -15.11 -1.96 -2.95
C PHE A 95 -16.22 -1.67 -1.94
N ILE A 96 -17.09 -0.72 -2.28
CA ILE A 96 -18.25 -0.35 -1.46
C ILE A 96 -19.56 -0.71 -2.18
N TYR A 97 -20.55 -1.14 -1.41
CA TYR A 97 -21.87 -1.46 -1.93
C TYR A 97 -22.71 -0.18 -1.99
N VAL A 98 -23.18 0.20 -3.18
CA VAL A 98 -24.00 1.41 -3.40
C VAL A 98 -25.48 1.10 -3.61
N GLY A 99 -25.96 -0.01 -3.08
CA GLY A 99 -27.38 -0.42 -3.18
C GLY A 99 -27.71 -1.30 -4.39
N VAL A 100 -26.95 -1.18 -5.48
CA VAL A 100 -27.17 -1.92 -6.74
C VAL A 100 -25.97 -2.77 -7.19
N ALA A 101 -24.75 -2.35 -6.85
CA ALA A 101 -23.52 -3.00 -7.24
C ALA A 101 -22.38 -2.62 -6.28
N CYS A 102 -21.28 -3.36 -6.37
CA CYS A 102 -20.03 -3.02 -5.71
C CYS A 102 -19.20 -2.13 -6.65
N VAL A 103 -18.83 -0.95 -6.17
CA VAL A 103 -18.01 0.01 -6.93
C VAL A 103 -16.66 0.22 -6.26
N PRO A 104 -15.58 0.36 -7.04
CA PRO A 104 -14.25 0.54 -6.50
C PRO A 104 -14.10 1.95 -5.91
N LEU A 105 -13.66 2.06 -4.66
CA LEU A 105 -13.34 3.34 -4.05
C LEU A 105 -11.91 3.73 -4.44
N PRO A 106 -11.67 4.92 -5.00
CA PRO A 106 -10.33 5.29 -5.47
C PRO A 106 -9.35 5.35 -4.30
N SER A 107 -8.18 4.73 -4.48
CA SER A 107 -7.09 4.73 -3.52
C SER A 107 -5.76 4.81 -4.24
N VAL A 108 -4.75 5.39 -3.60
CA VAL A 108 -3.40 5.43 -4.17
C VAL A 108 -2.71 4.07 -4.10
N GLY A 109 -3.16 3.20 -3.19
CA GLY A 109 -2.59 1.88 -3.00
C GLY A 109 -3.12 1.19 -1.74
N VAL A 110 -2.47 0.08 -1.41
CA VAL A 110 -2.79 -0.78 -0.25
C VAL A 110 -1.64 -0.76 0.74
N MET A 111 -1.94 -0.67 2.02
CA MET A 111 -0.93 -0.67 3.07
C MET A 111 -0.23 -2.02 3.11
N THR A 112 1.10 -1.99 3.15
CA THR A 112 1.92 -3.18 3.41
C THR A 112 2.37 -3.19 4.86
N ARG A 113 2.62 -2.00 5.42
CA ARG A 113 2.96 -1.80 6.83
C ARG A 113 2.30 -0.53 7.36
N VAL A 114 1.83 -0.55 8.60
CA VAL A 114 1.25 0.64 9.25
C VAL A 114 1.51 0.63 10.75
N GLY A 115 1.82 1.80 11.30
CA GLY A 115 1.97 2.04 12.73
C GLY A 115 1.22 3.30 13.14
N THR A 116 0.94 3.41 14.44
CA THR A 116 0.31 4.59 15.03
C THR A 116 1.24 5.24 16.03
N SER A 117 1.31 6.58 16.05
CA SER A 117 1.95 7.30 17.15
C SER A 117 0.88 7.68 18.17
N LEU A 118 0.61 6.76 19.10
CA LEU A 118 -0.17 7.03 20.31
C LEU A 118 0.76 7.39 21.46
#